data_AF-A0A2M4AXS8-F1
#
_entry.id   AF-A0A2M4AXS8-F1
#
_cell.length_a   1.000
_cell.length_b   1.000
_cell.length_c   1.000
_cell.angle_alpha   90.00
_cell.angle_beta   90.00
_cell.angle_gamma   90.00
#
_symmetry.space_group_name_H-M   'P 1'
#
loop_
_entity.id
_entity.type
_entity.pdbx_description
1 polymer ?
#
loop_
_entity_poly.entity_id
_entity_poly.type
_entity_poly.pdbx_seq_one_letter_code
_entity_poly.pdbx_strand_id
1 'polypeptide(L)'
;AGKCGKVLPEHIDYEKSSVSFRVPLDVATSSKGNPPDSTFPYGFGLLYSGPLSVDTSQELKSLSNPELHSLPDRMTLKEAAEKADFNAEHYGMDYIQFMIDKLGLKLSDLSPVKPLTDEQRYRASAIVSEKPKQRDLIKSISEHRPVMLGMFDILLAIAYDRLTNNNELNEANSHINIQRISATLSFFVEFSTVEALLRSFYRRSCTYPFYRNKDLTQLCVETLIERVRATNNRKEWLTQELFHAYDAFKTTDCAILNHYYIKDYIRYVELALDEELLMQIVTELEAALPEVHPEPLGFGEENVVQRLLKDVITQDSDSYVTDSDDYESPVSLSDESGADDDEDDDDASSEKELSNENVLEKLMNLKLSS
;
A
#
# COMPACT_ATOMS: atom_id res chain seq x y z
N ALA A 1 -21.50 33.21 -0.75
CA ALA A 1 -20.75 33.56 -1.98
C ALA A 1 -19.89 34.80 -1.71
N GLY A 2 -18.64 34.60 -1.29
CA GLY A 2 -17.70 35.71 -1.04
C GLY A 2 -17.01 36.11 -2.33
N LYS A 3 -17.03 37.40 -2.67
CA LYS A 3 -16.34 37.96 -3.84
C LYS A 3 -14.82 37.87 -3.62
N CYS A 4 -14.10 37.17 -4.50
CA CYS A 4 -12.64 37.17 -4.54
C CYS A 4 -12.14 38.58 -4.88
N GLY A 5 -11.49 39.23 -3.92
CA GLY A 5 -10.87 40.55 -4.11
C GLY A 5 -9.63 40.43 -5.00
N LYS A 6 -9.63 41.10 -6.15
CA LYS A 6 -8.43 41.20 -6.99
C LYS A 6 -7.41 42.09 -6.29
N VAL A 7 -6.34 41.51 -5.74
CA VAL A 7 -5.21 42.25 -5.16
C VAL A 7 -4.34 42.77 -6.31
N LEU A 8 -4.18 44.09 -6.40
CA LEU A 8 -3.29 44.73 -7.37
C LEU A 8 -1.88 44.89 -6.77
N PRO A 9 -0.81 44.82 -7.57
CA PRO A 9 0.56 45.06 -7.08
C PRO A 9 0.71 46.47 -6.51
N GLU A 10 1.38 46.61 -5.37
CA GLU A 10 1.65 47.91 -4.73
C GLU A 10 2.88 48.57 -5.36
N HIS A 11 3.86 47.78 -5.80
CA HIS A 11 5.07 48.26 -6.47
C HIS A 11 5.60 47.22 -7.46
N ILE A 12 5.96 47.67 -8.66
CA ILE A 12 6.65 46.85 -9.68
C ILE A 12 8.01 47.51 -9.93
N ASP A 13 9.08 46.83 -9.54
CA ASP A 13 10.46 47.24 -9.83
C ASP A 13 10.95 46.50 -11.08
N TYR A 14 10.97 47.20 -12.21
CA TYR A 14 11.37 46.63 -13.50
C TYR A 14 12.88 46.37 -13.60
N GLU A 15 13.72 47.13 -12.89
CA GLU A 15 15.18 46.93 -12.92
C GLU A 15 15.60 45.72 -12.10
N LYS A 16 14.86 45.42 -11.01
CA LYS A 16 15.13 44.27 -10.15
C LYS A 16 14.24 43.06 -10.43
N SER A 17 13.38 43.13 -11.44
CA SER A 17 12.41 42.09 -11.77
C SER A 17 11.60 41.62 -10.55
N SER A 18 11.19 42.55 -9.68
CA SER A 18 10.46 42.22 -8.45
C SER A 18 9.10 42.93 -8.38
N VAL A 19 8.10 42.20 -7.89
CA VAL A 19 6.72 42.69 -7.74
C VAL A 19 6.29 42.49 -6.29
N SER A 20 5.90 43.58 -5.64
CA SER A 20 5.47 43.59 -4.24
C SER A 20 3.95 43.71 -4.15
N PHE A 21 3.32 42.81 -3.40
CA PHE A 21 1.88 42.84 -3.11
C PHE A 21 1.67 43.13 -1.63
N ARG A 22 0.69 43.98 -1.33
CA ARG A 22 0.16 44.14 0.02
C ARG A 22 -1.15 43.41 0.12
N VAL A 23 -1.12 42.24 0.75
CA VAL A 23 -2.33 41.48 1.06
C VAL A 23 -2.81 41.91 2.43
N PRO A 24 -3.96 42.60 2.56
CA PRO A 24 -4.56 42.84 3.87
C PRO A 24 -4.98 41.49 4.44
N LEU A 25 -4.45 41.14 5.61
CA LEU A 25 -4.97 40.02 6.39
C LEU A 25 -6.33 40.44 6.94
N ASP A 26 -7.41 40.03 6.29
CA ASP A 26 -8.74 40.02 6.90
C ASP A 26 -8.72 38.99 8.03
N VAL A 27 -8.25 39.43 9.20
CA VAL A 27 -8.42 38.69 10.46
C VAL A 27 -9.88 38.81 10.83
N ALA A 28 -10.71 37.97 10.21
CA ALA A 28 -11.99 37.60 10.77
C ALA A 28 -11.68 37.00 12.15
N THR A 29 -12.05 37.75 13.18
CA THR A 29 -11.99 37.36 14.58
C THR A 29 -13.00 36.23 14.82
N SER A 30 -12.64 35.02 14.42
CA SER A 30 -13.15 33.82 15.08
C SER A 30 -12.52 33.79 16.47
N SER A 31 -13.37 33.59 17.47
CA SER A 31 -13.06 33.55 18.89
C SER A 31 -11.69 32.95 19.20
N LYS A 32 -10.85 33.73 19.88
CA LYS A 32 -9.69 33.22 20.63
C LYS A 32 -10.20 32.23 21.68
N GLY A 33 -10.32 30.96 21.30
CA GLY A 33 -10.05 29.87 22.23
C GLY A 33 -8.56 29.91 22.50
N ASN A 34 -8.16 29.80 23.77
CA ASN A 34 -6.76 29.57 24.11
C ASN A 34 -6.21 28.43 23.23
N PRO A 35 -4.98 28.51 22.70
CA PRO A 35 -4.36 27.35 22.08
C PRO A 35 -4.40 26.21 23.11
N PRO A 36 -4.74 24.97 22.74
CA PRO A 36 -4.62 23.86 23.67
C PRO A 36 -3.16 23.82 24.13
N ASP A 37 -2.94 24.01 25.42
CA ASP A 37 -1.62 24.10 26.06
C ASP A 37 -0.81 22.77 26.00
N SER A 38 -1.18 21.83 25.15
CA SER A 38 -0.42 20.63 24.82
C SER A 38 -0.70 20.16 23.40
N THR A 39 0.26 20.37 22.48
CA THR A 39 0.25 19.72 21.17
C THR A 39 0.96 18.38 21.25
N PHE A 40 0.44 17.34 20.61
CA PHE A 40 1.08 16.03 20.54
C PHE A 40 2.12 15.98 19.41
N PRO A 41 3.32 15.42 19.66
CA PRO A 41 4.30 15.26 18.61
C PRO A 41 3.91 14.15 17.61
N TYR A 42 4.48 14.18 16.42
CA TYR A 42 4.26 13.23 15.33
C TYR A 42 5.52 13.12 14.45
N GLY A 43 5.40 12.43 13.32
CA GLY A 43 6.50 12.22 12.39
C GLY A 43 7.46 11.14 12.89
N PHE A 44 8.59 11.04 12.21
CA PHE A 44 9.67 10.13 12.60
C PHE A 44 10.06 10.35 14.08
N GLY A 45 9.99 9.29 14.89
CA GLY A 45 10.42 9.27 16.30
C GLY A 45 9.82 10.37 17.17
N LEU A 46 8.61 10.85 16.82
CA LEU A 46 7.95 11.98 17.50
C LEU A 46 8.79 13.27 17.56
N LEU A 47 9.64 13.50 16.54
CA LEU A 47 10.53 14.66 16.50
C LEU A 47 9.84 15.93 15.97
N TYR A 48 8.63 15.83 15.45
CA TYR A 48 7.88 16.96 14.89
C TYR A 48 6.70 17.34 15.76
N SER A 49 6.37 18.63 15.82
CA SER A 49 5.25 19.16 16.58
C SER A 49 4.71 20.43 15.92
N GLY A 50 3.50 20.83 16.32
CA GLY A 50 2.77 21.96 15.73
C GLY A 50 2.02 21.57 14.44
N PRO A 51 1.29 22.52 13.83
CA PRO A 51 0.40 22.23 12.72
C PRO A 51 1.10 21.50 11.57
N LEU A 52 0.48 20.43 11.08
CA LEU A 52 0.94 19.74 9.87
C LEU A 52 0.78 20.69 8.67
N SER A 53 1.87 20.94 7.94
CA SER A 53 1.92 21.90 6.84
C SER A 53 1.25 21.37 5.56
N VAL A 54 -0.03 20.98 5.62
CA VAL A 54 -0.79 20.51 4.45
C VAL A 54 -1.67 21.61 3.90
N ASP A 55 -1.28 22.18 2.76
CA ASP A 55 -2.19 22.97 1.95
C ASP A 55 -3.10 22.00 1.18
N THR A 56 -4.29 21.75 1.70
CA THR A 56 -5.46 21.11 1.06
C THR A 56 -5.14 20.14 -0.08
N SER A 57 -4.59 18.97 0.24
CA SER A 57 -4.38 17.90 -0.74
C SER A 57 -5.57 16.95 -0.83
N GLN A 58 -5.98 16.59 -2.05
CA GLN A 58 -7.00 15.57 -2.28
C GLN A 58 -6.42 14.14 -2.25
N GLU A 59 -5.14 14.00 -2.57
CA GLU A 59 -4.43 12.72 -2.61
C GLU A 59 -3.96 12.28 -1.22
N LEU A 60 -3.54 13.24 -0.38
CA LEU A 60 -3.09 13.00 0.98
C LEU A 60 -4.28 12.79 1.92
N LYS A 61 -4.87 11.60 1.87
CA LYS A 61 -5.90 11.16 2.83
C LYS A 61 -5.26 10.71 4.14
N SER A 62 -4.58 11.63 4.81
CA SER A 62 -3.99 11.46 6.14
C SER A 62 -4.90 12.04 7.24
N LEU A 63 -4.66 11.65 8.48
CA LEU A 63 -5.29 12.24 9.66
C LEU A 63 -5.06 13.75 9.67
N SER A 64 -6.14 14.52 9.71
CA SER A 64 -6.08 15.97 9.82
C SER A 64 -5.65 16.40 11.22
N ASN A 65 -4.79 17.42 11.31
CA ASN A 65 -4.31 18.00 12.56
C ASN A 65 -3.77 16.94 13.57
N PRO A 66 -2.78 16.11 13.18
CA PRO A 66 -2.25 15.05 14.05
C PRO A 66 -1.73 15.57 15.40
N GLU A 67 -1.35 16.84 15.47
CA GLU A 67 -0.91 17.52 16.70
C GLU A 67 -2.01 17.68 17.75
N LEU A 68 -3.28 17.49 17.38
CA LEU A 68 -4.43 17.55 18.28
C LEU A 68 -4.85 16.18 18.83
N HIS A 69 -4.18 15.10 18.39
CA HIS A 69 -4.55 13.72 18.73
C HIS A 69 -3.39 12.99 19.39
N SER A 70 -3.67 12.37 20.55
CA SER A 70 -2.70 11.49 21.22
C SER A 70 -2.48 10.19 20.42
N LEU A 71 -1.39 9.46 20.67
CA LEU A 71 -1.13 8.18 19.96
C LEU A 71 -2.30 7.17 20.10
N PRO A 72 -2.90 6.95 21.29
CA PRO A 72 -4.10 6.12 21.40
C PRO A 72 -5.31 6.64 20.60
N ASP A 73 -5.50 7.95 20.54
CA ASP A 73 -6.59 8.54 19.74
C ASP A 73 -6.35 8.30 18.25
N ARG A 74 -5.11 8.46 17.77
CA ARG A 74 -4.74 8.20 16.38
C ARG A 74 -5.01 6.74 15.99
N MET A 75 -4.68 5.79 16.87
CA MET A 75 -5.00 4.37 16.66
C MET A 75 -6.52 4.14 16.59
N THR A 76 -7.29 4.74 17.49
CA THR A 76 -8.75 4.63 17.49
C THR A 76 -9.37 5.21 16.22
N LEU A 77 -8.92 6.39 15.79
CA LEU A 77 -9.38 7.06 14.57
C LEU A 77 -9.01 6.26 13.32
N LYS A 78 -7.80 5.69 13.28
CA LYS A 78 -7.35 4.78 12.23
C LYS A 78 -8.29 3.59 12.10
N GLU A 79 -8.58 2.90 13.20
CA GLU A 79 -9.43 1.72 13.18
C GLU A 79 -10.88 2.02 12.79
N ALA A 80 -11.40 3.17 13.23
CA ALA A 80 -12.73 3.63 12.83
C ALA A 80 -12.80 3.94 11.33
N ALA A 81 -11.77 4.59 10.78
CA ALA A 81 -11.69 4.90 9.35
C ALA A 81 -11.57 3.64 8.49
N GLU A 82 -10.73 2.67 8.89
CA GLU A 82 -10.62 1.38 8.19
C GLU A 82 -11.96 0.65 8.13
N LYS A 83 -12.68 0.60 9.25
CA LYS A 83 -14.02 -0.02 9.31
C LYS A 83 -15.03 0.70 8.42
N ALA A 84 -14.97 2.02 8.35
CA ALA A 84 -15.88 2.81 7.53
C ALA A 84 -15.56 2.70 6.03
N ASP A 85 -14.29 2.59 5.67
CA ASP A 85 -13.81 2.56 4.29
C ASP A 85 -13.84 1.14 3.66
N PHE A 86 -13.92 0.09 4.49
CA PHE A 86 -13.92 -1.29 4.01
C PHE A 86 -15.11 -1.61 3.11
N ASN A 87 -14.82 -2.07 1.90
CA ASN A 87 -15.81 -2.54 0.95
C ASN A 87 -15.75 -4.08 0.88
N ALA A 88 -16.72 -4.72 1.54
CA ALA A 88 -16.75 -6.18 1.65
C ALA A 88 -17.02 -6.88 0.32
N GLU A 89 -17.82 -6.28 -0.57
CA GLU A 89 -18.11 -6.86 -1.88
C GLU A 89 -16.87 -6.86 -2.76
N HIS A 90 -16.14 -5.73 -2.82
CA HIS A 90 -14.88 -5.64 -3.55
C HIS A 90 -13.86 -6.65 -3.02
N TYR A 91 -13.69 -6.74 -1.70
CA TYR A 91 -12.82 -7.74 -1.09
C TYR A 91 -13.23 -9.18 -1.46
N GLY A 92 -14.53 -9.48 -1.44
CA GLY A 92 -15.04 -10.80 -1.79
C GLY A 92 -14.80 -11.17 -3.26
N MET A 93 -14.94 -10.22 -4.17
CA MET A 93 -14.62 -10.42 -5.59
C MET A 93 -13.13 -10.66 -5.80
N ASP A 94 -12.26 -9.86 -5.16
CA ASP A 94 -10.81 -10.05 -5.23
C ASP A 94 -10.38 -11.39 -4.62
N TYR A 95 -11.07 -11.85 -3.57
CA TYR A 95 -10.84 -13.17 -3.01
C TYR A 95 -11.08 -14.28 -4.03
N ILE A 96 -12.22 -14.23 -4.73
CA ILE A 96 -12.56 -15.19 -5.80
C ILE A 96 -11.55 -15.10 -6.95
N GLN A 97 -11.28 -13.90 -7.44
CA GLN A 97 -10.36 -13.69 -8.55
C GLN A 97 -8.93 -14.15 -8.20
N PHE A 98 -8.47 -13.94 -6.97
CA PHE A 98 -7.18 -14.45 -6.51
C PHE A 98 -7.11 -15.99 -6.49
N MET A 99 -8.22 -16.68 -6.25
CA MET A 99 -8.27 -18.15 -6.34
C MET A 99 -8.23 -18.64 -7.79
N ILE A 100 -8.83 -17.90 -8.73
CA ILE A 100 -8.89 -18.25 -10.15
C ILE A 100 -7.51 -18.08 -10.80
N ASP A 101 -6.96 -16.86 -10.79
CA ASP A 101 -5.76 -16.52 -11.57
C ASP A 101 -4.76 -15.63 -10.82
N LYS A 102 -4.86 -15.56 -9.49
CA LYS A 102 -4.01 -14.69 -8.66
C LYS A 102 -4.14 -13.21 -9.03
N LEU A 103 -5.34 -12.75 -9.38
CA LEU A 103 -5.64 -11.38 -9.79
C LEU A 103 -4.90 -10.97 -11.08
N GLY A 104 -4.48 -11.95 -11.89
CA GLY A 104 -3.62 -11.75 -13.06
C GLY A 104 -2.20 -11.27 -12.71
N LEU A 105 -1.78 -11.33 -11.44
CA LEU A 105 -0.49 -10.83 -10.98
C LEU A 105 0.63 -11.86 -11.20
N LYS A 106 1.83 -11.35 -11.53
CA LYS A 106 3.06 -12.15 -11.64
C LYS A 106 3.79 -12.20 -10.30
N LEU A 107 3.32 -13.05 -9.41
CA LEU A 107 3.79 -13.11 -8.02
C LEU A 107 5.16 -13.76 -7.81
N SER A 108 5.71 -14.43 -8.82
CA SER A 108 6.95 -15.22 -8.72
C SER A 108 8.24 -14.45 -9.06
N ASP A 109 8.16 -13.21 -9.55
CA ASP A 109 9.35 -12.45 -9.96
C ASP A 109 9.93 -11.62 -8.81
N LEU A 110 10.68 -12.32 -7.94
CA LEU A 110 11.59 -11.67 -7.00
C LEU A 110 12.84 -11.18 -7.75
N SER A 111 12.70 -10.08 -8.51
CA SER A 111 13.82 -9.44 -9.19
C SER A 111 14.98 -9.22 -8.21
N PRO A 112 16.24 -9.55 -8.58
CA PRO A 112 17.36 -9.46 -7.67
C PRO A 112 17.53 -8.04 -7.14
N VAL A 113 17.93 -7.93 -5.86
CA VAL A 113 18.24 -6.63 -5.26
C VAL A 113 19.36 -5.97 -6.07
N LYS A 114 19.05 -4.82 -6.67
CA LYS A 114 20.04 -4.03 -7.39
C LYS A 114 20.82 -3.20 -6.37
N PRO A 115 22.16 -3.10 -6.48
CA PRO A 115 22.91 -2.18 -5.63
C PRO A 115 22.46 -0.74 -5.87
N LEU A 116 22.65 0.13 -4.87
CA LEU A 116 22.38 1.55 -5.03
C LEU A 116 23.27 2.12 -6.13
N THR A 117 22.67 2.94 -7.01
CA THR A 117 23.43 3.71 -7.99
C THR A 117 24.27 4.79 -7.31
N ASP A 118 25.32 5.26 -7.97
CA ASP A 118 26.15 6.35 -7.44
C ASP A 118 25.33 7.62 -7.16
N GLU A 119 24.31 7.90 -8.00
CA GLU A 119 23.37 9.00 -7.79
C GLU A 119 22.53 8.80 -6.51
N GLN A 120 22.04 7.59 -6.26
CA GLN A 120 21.29 7.29 -5.04
C GLN A 120 22.18 7.38 -3.79
N ARG A 121 23.44 6.91 -3.86
CA ARG A 121 24.41 7.04 -2.77
C ARG A 121 24.74 8.50 -2.48
N TYR A 122 24.95 9.30 -3.53
CA TYR A 122 25.15 10.74 -3.41
C TYR A 122 23.94 11.40 -2.75
N ARG A 123 22.72 11.04 -3.18
CA ARG A 123 21.48 11.57 -2.59
C ARG A 123 21.31 11.19 -1.12
N ALA A 124 21.61 9.95 -0.74
CA ALA A 124 21.57 9.53 0.67
C ALA A 124 22.54 10.37 1.53
N SER A 125 23.77 10.57 1.03
CA SER A 125 24.78 11.44 1.67
C SER A 125 24.31 12.89 1.76
N ALA A 126 23.66 13.42 0.72
CA ALA A 126 23.09 14.76 0.72
C ALA A 126 21.97 14.88 1.77
N ILE A 127 21.04 13.94 1.84
CA ILE A 127 19.97 13.88 2.84
C ILE A 127 20.56 13.88 4.26
N VAL A 128 21.59 13.07 4.52
CA VAL A 128 22.28 13.05 5.83
C VAL A 128 22.89 14.42 6.17
N SER A 129 23.40 15.13 5.16
CA SER A 129 24.06 16.42 5.33
C SER A 129 23.09 17.61 5.44
N GLU A 130 21.86 17.50 4.94
CA GLU A 130 20.84 18.58 4.96
C GLU A 130 20.53 19.11 6.38
N LYS A 131 20.53 18.24 7.39
CA LYS A 131 20.09 18.57 8.77
C LYS A 131 21.12 18.07 9.81
N PRO A 132 22.24 18.79 10.01
CA PRO A 132 23.30 18.33 10.91
C PRO A 132 22.84 18.20 12.36
N LYS A 133 21.95 19.06 12.85
CA LYS A 133 21.38 18.96 14.21
C LYS A 133 20.55 17.69 14.40
N GLN A 134 19.94 17.17 13.34
CA GLN A 134 19.10 15.98 13.42
C GLN A 134 19.93 14.69 13.50
N ARG A 135 21.23 14.75 13.12
CA ARG A 135 22.17 13.64 13.30
C ARG A 135 22.32 13.24 14.76
N ASP A 136 22.47 14.21 15.66
CA ASP A 136 22.66 13.94 17.08
C ASP A 136 21.35 13.48 17.74
N LEU A 137 20.21 14.03 17.30
CA LEU A 137 18.88 13.57 17.73
C LEU A 137 18.63 12.12 17.34
N ILE A 138 18.90 11.74 16.10
CA ILE A 138 18.71 10.36 15.62
C ILE A 138 19.61 9.37 16.37
N LYS A 139 20.84 9.78 16.70
CA LYS A 139 21.78 8.96 17.49
C LYS A 139 21.44 8.86 18.97
N SER A 140 20.56 9.75 19.47
CA SER A 140 20.14 9.79 20.87
C SER A 140 18.72 9.26 21.10
N ILE A 141 18.12 8.64 20.08
CA ILE A 141 16.86 7.88 20.23
C ILE A 141 17.07 6.83 21.32
N SER A 142 16.31 6.91 22.40
CA SER A 142 16.40 5.96 23.51
C SER A 142 15.67 4.65 23.21
N GLU A 143 14.54 4.76 22.49
CA GLU A 143 13.67 3.63 22.17
C GLU A 143 13.65 3.41 20.66
N HIS A 144 14.51 2.52 20.17
CA HIS A 144 14.61 2.23 18.73
C HIS A 144 13.44 1.37 18.20
N ARG A 145 12.78 0.61 19.07
CA ARG A 145 11.75 -0.36 18.65
C ARG A 145 10.53 0.28 17.98
N PRO A 146 9.87 1.33 18.54
CA PRO A 146 8.75 1.97 17.85
C PRO A 146 9.14 2.58 16.50
N VAL A 147 10.35 3.17 16.43
CA VAL A 147 10.91 3.73 15.19
C VAL A 147 11.10 2.64 14.14
N MET A 148 11.70 1.52 14.52
CA MET A 148 11.94 0.38 13.64
C MET A 148 10.62 -0.25 13.17
N LEU A 149 9.63 -0.40 14.05
CA LEU A 149 8.29 -0.89 13.67
C LEU A 149 7.61 0.06 12.68
N GLY A 150 7.69 1.39 12.88
CA GLY A 150 7.20 2.35 11.89
C GLY A 150 7.89 2.23 10.53
N MET A 151 9.19 1.90 10.50
CA MET A 151 9.90 1.61 9.26
C MET A 151 9.38 0.32 8.61
N PHE A 152 9.15 -0.74 9.37
CA PHE A 152 8.58 -2.00 8.87
C PHE A 152 7.18 -1.81 8.28
N ASP A 153 6.33 -0.97 8.88
CA ASP A 153 5.00 -0.64 8.35
C ASP A 153 5.10 0.04 6.97
N ILE A 154 6.08 0.94 6.79
CA ILE A 154 6.37 1.57 5.49
C ILE A 154 6.94 0.54 4.49
N LEU A 155 7.87 -0.32 4.93
CA LEU A 155 8.47 -1.35 4.08
C LEU A 155 7.44 -2.38 3.60
N LEU A 156 6.47 -2.77 4.44
CA LEU A 156 5.37 -3.64 4.05
C LEU A 156 4.46 -2.97 2.99
N ALA A 157 4.19 -1.67 3.13
CA ALA A 157 3.45 -0.92 2.13
C ALA A 157 4.21 -0.80 0.79
N ILE A 158 5.55 -0.64 0.83
CA ILE A 158 6.42 -0.68 -0.35
C ILE A 158 6.42 -2.09 -0.97
N ALA A 159 6.51 -3.15 -0.16
CA ALA A 159 6.49 -4.52 -0.64
C ALA A 159 5.20 -4.83 -1.39
N TYR A 160 4.05 -4.39 -0.85
CA TYR A 160 2.76 -4.48 -1.53
C TYR A 160 2.77 -3.72 -2.87
N ASP A 161 3.25 -2.48 -2.88
CA ASP A 161 3.30 -1.67 -4.10
C ASP A 161 4.15 -2.32 -5.19
N ARG A 162 5.35 -2.80 -4.83
CA ARG A 162 6.24 -3.49 -5.75
C ARG A 162 5.63 -4.78 -6.28
N LEU A 163 5.04 -5.59 -5.41
CA LEU A 163 4.47 -6.89 -5.80
C LEU A 163 3.31 -6.71 -6.79
N THR A 164 2.50 -5.66 -6.61
CA THR A 164 1.35 -5.38 -7.48
C THR A 164 1.71 -4.59 -8.75
N ASN A 165 2.88 -3.94 -8.78
CA ASN A 165 3.39 -3.17 -9.93
C ASN A 165 4.66 -3.79 -10.56
N ASN A 166 4.88 -5.10 -10.43
CA ASN A 166 6.02 -5.82 -11.04
C ASN A 166 7.41 -5.22 -10.72
N ASN A 167 7.62 -4.76 -9.48
CA ASN A 167 8.80 -4.06 -8.98
C ASN A 167 9.10 -2.70 -9.64
N GLU A 168 8.19 -2.15 -10.44
CA GLU A 168 8.32 -0.83 -11.04
C GLU A 168 7.56 0.23 -10.24
N LEU A 169 7.97 1.48 -10.39
CA LEU A 169 7.25 2.61 -9.81
C LEU A 169 6.08 2.95 -10.73
N ASN A 170 4.87 2.92 -10.19
CA ASN A 170 3.67 3.33 -10.90
C ASN A 170 3.30 4.76 -10.50
N GLU A 171 3.58 5.72 -11.39
CA GLU A 171 3.38 7.15 -11.13
C GLU A 171 1.93 7.49 -10.74
N ALA A 172 0.95 6.70 -11.20
CA ALA A 172 -0.46 6.95 -10.94
C ALA A 172 -0.94 6.45 -9.58
N ASN A 173 -0.32 5.42 -8.99
CA ASN A 173 -0.86 4.79 -7.77
C ASN A 173 0.15 4.47 -6.67
N SER A 174 1.47 4.45 -6.93
CA SER A 174 2.45 4.04 -5.92
C SER A 174 2.42 4.93 -4.68
N HIS A 175 2.22 6.24 -4.87
CA HIS A 175 2.07 7.17 -3.75
C HIS A 175 0.84 6.85 -2.89
N ILE A 176 -0.29 6.52 -3.53
CA ILE A 176 -1.54 6.14 -2.84
C ILE A 176 -1.38 4.82 -2.11
N ASN A 177 -0.81 3.79 -2.76
CA ASN A 177 -0.57 2.49 -2.15
C ASN A 177 0.28 2.63 -0.89
N ILE A 178 1.45 3.25 -1.00
CA ILE A 178 2.38 3.36 0.12
C ILE A 178 1.78 4.21 1.25
N GLN A 179 1.20 5.37 0.92
CA GLN A 179 0.62 6.28 1.92
C GLN A 179 -0.61 5.68 2.62
N ARG A 180 -1.53 5.05 1.87
CA ARG A 180 -2.78 4.52 2.45
C ARG A 180 -2.55 3.22 3.20
N ILE A 181 -1.66 2.37 2.73
CA ILE A 181 -1.41 1.09 3.41
C ILE A 181 -0.62 1.31 4.71
N SER A 182 0.41 2.16 4.70
CA SER A 182 1.16 2.47 5.92
C SER A 182 0.31 3.32 6.89
N ALA A 183 0.03 2.76 8.06
CA ALA A 183 -0.65 3.50 9.13
C ALA A 183 0.24 4.60 9.72
N THR A 184 1.55 4.37 9.75
CA THR A 184 2.56 5.34 10.20
C THR A 184 2.47 6.62 9.37
N LEU A 185 2.35 6.49 8.04
CA LEU A 185 2.27 7.63 7.12
C LEU A 185 0.89 8.31 7.07
N SER A 186 -0.18 7.53 7.14
CA SER A 186 -1.54 8.05 6.99
C SER A 186 -2.16 8.54 8.31
N PHE A 187 -1.89 7.89 9.43
CA PHE A 187 -2.49 8.21 10.72
C PHE A 187 -1.48 8.64 11.79
N PHE A 188 -0.19 8.73 11.47
CA PHE A 188 0.85 9.15 12.40
C PHE A 188 0.87 8.32 13.69
N VAL A 189 0.60 7.02 13.57
CA VAL A 189 0.59 6.07 14.70
C VAL A 189 1.99 5.55 15.01
N GLU A 190 2.16 5.01 16.20
CA GLU A 190 3.33 4.20 16.57
C GLU A 190 2.88 2.81 17.02
N PHE A 191 3.67 1.81 16.69
CA PHE A 191 3.43 0.43 17.08
C PHE A 191 4.36 0.03 18.23
N SER A 192 3.85 -0.80 19.13
CA SER A 192 4.65 -1.39 20.23
C SER A 192 5.02 -2.86 19.97
N THR A 193 4.21 -3.57 19.17
CA THR A 193 4.40 -4.99 18.86
C THR A 193 4.24 -5.28 17.37
N VAL A 194 4.79 -6.41 16.95
CA VAL A 194 4.73 -6.88 15.57
C VAL A 194 3.31 -7.33 15.19
N GLU A 195 2.57 -7.94 16.11
CA GLU A 195 1.19 -8.36 15.89
C GLU A 195 0.28 -7.16 15.63
N ALA A 196 0.44 -6.06 16.39
CA ALA A 196 -0.32 -4.83 16.18
C ALA A 196 -0.02 -4.21 14.80
N LEU A 197 1.25 -4.23 14.40
CA LEU A 197 1.71 -3.79 13.08
C LEU A 197 1.12 -4.66 11.96
N LEU A 198 1.23 -5.99 12.07
CA LEU A 198 0.69 -6.92 11.07
C LEU A 198 -0.83 -6.80 10.94
N ARG A 199 -1.58 -6.78 12.05
CA ARG A 199 -3.05 -6.57 12.02
C ARG A 199 -3.42 -5.28 11.31
N SER A 200 -2.66 -4.21 11.57
CA SER A 200 -2.87 -2.94 10.89
C SER A 200 -2.56 -3.04 9.39
N PHE A 201 -1.42 -3.65 9.02
CA PHE A 201 -1.07 -3.87 7.61
C PHE A 201 -2.15 -4.66 6.87
N TYR A 202 -2.59 -5.80 7.42
CA TYR A 202 -3.65 -6.65 6.86
C TYR A 202 -4.96 -5.92 6.65
N ARG A 203 -5.44 -5.20 7.68
CA ARG A 203 -6.67 -4.42 7.55
C ARG A 203 -6.56 -3.39 6.42
N ARG A 204 -5.42 -2.73 6.28
CA ARG A 204 -5.25 -1.61 5.35
C ARG A 204 -4.97 -2.07 3.91
N SER A 205 -4.16 -3.11 3.71
CA SER A 205 -3.92 -3.73 2.40
C SER A 205 -5.19 -4.38 1.84
N CYS A 206 -6.11 -4.82 2.70
CA CYS A 206 -7.41 -5.35 2.27
C CYS A 206 -8.51 -4.28 2.14
N THR A 207 -8.23 -3.02 2.48
CA THR A 207 -9.22 -1.93 2.47
C THR A 207 -8.98 -0.93 1.34
N TYR A 208 -7.73 -0.50 1.14
CA TYR A 208 -7.44 0.68 0.35
C TYR A 208 -6.97 0.46 -1.08
N PRO A 209 -6.04 -0.46 -1.38
CA PRO A 209 -5.51 -0.57 -2.72
C PRO A 209 -6.52 -1.21 -3.67
N PHE A 210 -6.11 -1.30 -4.94
CA PHE A 210 -6.91 -1.91 -6.00
C PHE A 210 -7.09 -3.42 -5.80
N TYR A 211 -6.08 -4.14 -5.32
CA TYR A 211 -6.11 -5.59 -5.11
C TYR A 211 -6.22 -5.94 -3.61
N ARG A 212 -7.31 -6.55 -3.17
CA ARG A 212 -7.62 -6.72 -1.74
C ARG A 212 -7.71 -8.18 -1.37
N ASN A 213 -6.60 -8.72 -0.90
CA ASN A 213 -6.52 -10.14 -0.57
C ASN A 213 -5.53 -10.43 0.58
N LYS A 214 -5.92 -11.32 1.50
CA LYS A 214 -5.08 -11.69 2.65
C LYS A 214 -3.86 -12.53 2.26
N ASP A 215 -3.96 -13.40 1.26
CA ASP A 215 -2.84 -14.21 0.79
C ASP A 215 -1.82 -13.34 0.04
N LEU A 216 -2.29 -12.37 -0.75
CA LEU A 216 -1.42 -11.34 -1.34
C LEU A 216 -0.70 -10.55 -0.24
N THR A 217 -1.41 -10.19 0.82
CA THR A 217 -0.84 -9.50 1.98
C THR A 217 0.21 -10.36 2.68
N GLN A 218 -0.07 -11.65 2.90
CA GLN A 218 0.88 -12.60 3.47
C GLN A 218 2.16 -12.67 2.63
N LEU A 219 2.02 -12.79 1.31
CA LEU A 219 3.14 -12.87 0.40
C LEU A 219 4.04 -11.62 0.47
N CYS A 220 3.47 -10.44 0.75
CA CYS A 220 4.26 -9.22 0.99
C CYS A 220 5.13 -9.35 2.24
N VAL A 221 4.59 -9.92 3.33
CA VAL A 221 5.33 -10.14 4.58
C VAL A 221 6.45 -11.17 4.38
N GLU A 222 6.13 -12.30 3.75
CA GLU A 222 7.09 -13.38 3.45
C GLU A 222 8.22 -12.87 2.56
N THR A 223 7.87 -12.14 1.50
CA THR A 223 8.85 -11.52 0.61
C THR A 223 9.75 -10.56 1.37
N LEU A 224 9.19 -9.71 2.24
CA LEU A 224 9.98 -8.77 3.04
C LEU A 224 10.99 -9.52 3.93
N ILE A 225 10.53 -10.55 4.65
CA ILE A 225 11.38 -11.39 5.51
C ILE A 225 12.50 -12.03 4.70
N GLU A 226 12.18 -12.65 3.57
CA GLU A 226 13.15 -13.29 2.69
C GLU A 226 14.22 -12.29 2.21
N ARG A 227 13.81 -11.10 1.76
CA ARG A 227 14.73 -10.07 1.26
C ARG A 227 15.68 -9.55 2.32
N VAL A 228 15.17 -9.27 3.53
CA VAL A 228 16.01 -8.79 4.64
C VAL A 228 17.01 -9.87 5.08
N ARG A 229 16.63 -11.16 5.02
CA ARG A 229 17.51 -12.29 5.35
C ARG A 229 18.55 -12.56 4.26
N ALA A 230 18.17 -12.45 2.99
CA ALA A 230 19.02 -12.79 1.85
C ALA A 230 20.02 -11.69 1.46
N THR A 231 19.76 -10.43 1.82
CA THR A 231 20.65 -9.32 1.45
C THR A 231 21.96 -9.35 2.25
N ASN A 232 23.09 -9.22 1.53
CA ASN A 232 24.41 -9.09 2.14
C ASN A 232 24.68 -7.69 2.71
N ASN A 233 23.92 -6.68 2.28
CA ASN A 233 24.05 -5.30 2.73
C ASN A 233 22.66 -4.74 3.03
N ARG A 234 22.21 -4.92 4.28
CA ARG A 234 20.87 -4.50 4.74
C ARG A 234 20.69 -3.00 4.64
N LYS A 235 21.72 -2.23 4.98
CA LYS A 235 21.70 -0.77 4.92
C LYS A 235 21.44 -0.27 3.49
N GLU A 236 22.15 -0.82 2.51
CA GLU A 236 21.97 -0.48 1.10
C GLU A 236 20.58 -0.85 0.58
N TRP A 237 20.09 -2.05 0.93
CA TRP A 237 18.75 -2.49 0.57
C TRP A 237 17.64 -1.65 1.22
N LEU A 238 17.73 -1.36 2.53
CA LEU A 238 16.77 -0.49 3.23
C LEU A 238 16.72 0.90 2.61
N THR A 239 17.88 1.48 2.31
CA THR A 239 17.97 2.79 1.63
C THR A 239 17.33 2.73 0.24
N GLN A 240 17.48 1.63 -0.50
CA GLN A 240 16.83 1.45 -1.80
C GLN A 240 15.29 1.38 -1.67
N GLU A 241 14.76 0.64 -0.69
CA GLU A 241 13.32 0.59 -0.45
C GLU A 241 12.76 1.95 -0.04
N LEU A 242 13.45 2.66 0.86
CA LEU A 242 13.06 4.02 1.24
C LEU A 242 13.12 5.01 0.07
N PHE A 243 14.03 4.82 -0.90
CA PHE A 243 14.03 5.60 -2.12
C PHE A 243 12.82 5.31 -3.03
N HIS A 244 12.26 4.09 -3.00
CA HIS A 244 11.02 3.79 -3.71
C HIS A 244 9.87 4.66 -3.22
N ALA A 245 9.68 4.74 -1.89
CA ALA A 245 8.70 5.65 -1.31
C ALA A 245 9.03 7.13 -1.58
N TYR A 246 10.31 7.50 -1.47
CA TYR A 246 10.75 8.87 -1.77
C TYR A 246 10.37 9.30 -3.19
N ASP A 247 10.67 8.45 -4.17
CA ASP A 247 10.42 8.69 -5.57
C ASP A 247 8.92 8.63 -5.91
N ALA A 248 8.13 7.80 -5.21
CA ALA A 248 6.67 7.82 -5.31
C ALA A 248 6.08 9.16 -4.84
N PHE A 249 6.64 9.75 -3.78
CA PHE A 249 6.08 10.94 -3.14
C PHE A 249 6.59 12.27 -3.72
N LYS A 250 7.81 12.33 -4.25
CA LYS A 250 8.50 13.60 -4.54
C LYS A 250 7.78 14.56 -5.50
N THR A 251 6.90 14.05 -6.37
CA THR A 251 6.15 14.82 -7.38
C THR A 251 4.65 14.85 -7.13
N THR A 252 4.18 14.32 -5.99
CA THR A 252 2.77 14.26 -5.62
C THR A 252 2.53 15.09 -4.36
N ASP A 253 1.28 15.23 -3.96
CA ASP A 253 0.96 15.91 -2.70
C ASP A 253 1.51 15.17 -1.46
N CYS A 254 1.89 13.90 -1.63
CA CYS A 254 2.54 13.10 -0.59
C CYS A 254 4.00 13.53 -0.33
N ALA A 255 4.57 14.47 -1.10
CA ALA A 255 5.94 14.96 -0.93
C ALA A 255 6.23 15.46 0.51
N ILE A 256 5.20 15.91 1.23
CA ILE A 256 5.31 16.30 2.63
C ILE A 256 5.76 15.14 3.54
N LEU A 257 5.39 13.90 3.22
CA LEU A 257 5.79 12.71 3.96
C LEU A 257 7.27 12.39 3.77
N ASN A 258 7.89 12.86 2.67
CA ASN A 258 9.35 12.82 2.55
C ASN A 258 10.03 13.68 3.61
N HIS A 259 9.43 14.81 3.99
CA HIS A 259 9.94 15.68 5.04
C HIS A 259 9.80 15.05 6.42
N TYR A 260 8.61 14.57 6.78
CA TYR A 260 8.29 14.12 8.14
C TYR A 260 8.73 12.69 8.45
N TYR A 261 8.93 11.84 7.43
CA TYR A 261 9.25 10.43 7.61
C TYR A 261 10.41 9.96 6.73
N ILE A 262 10.25 9.92 5.41
CA ILE A 262 11.14 9.12 4.55
C ILE A 262 12.60 9.58 4.62
N LYS A 263 12.86 10.90 4.56
CA LYS A 263 14.23 11.42 4.68
C LYS A 263 14.85 11.11 6.04
N ASP A 264 14.07 11.11 7.11
CA ASP A 264 14.58 10.80 8.46
C ASP A 264 14.79 9.29 8.67
N TYR A 265 13.98 8.43 8.04
CA TYR A 265 14.28 7.00 7.97
C TYR A 265 15.56 6.72 7.19
N ILE A 266 15.81 7.43 6.08
CA ILE A 266 17.10 7.33 5.37
C ILE A 266 18.25 7.74 6.29
N ARG A 267 18.10 8.85 7.04
CA ARG A 267 19.11 9.26 8.05
C ARG A 267 19.28 8.21 9.15
N TYR A 268 18.20 7.60 9.61
CA TYR A 268 18.23 6.55 10.63
C TYR A 268 19.02 5.33 10.16
N VAL A 269 18.70 4.82 8.97
CA VAL A 269 19.44 3.73 8.31
C VAL A 269 20.92 4.07 8.16
N GLU A 270 21.24 5.33 7.84
CA GLU A 270 22.61 5.77 7.64
C GLU A 270 23.43 5.91 8.93
N LEU A 271 22.80 6.31 10.05
CA LEU A 271 23.49 6.84 11.22
C LEU A 271 23.31 6.03 12.51
N ALA A 272 22.20 5.32 12.65
CA ALA A 272 21.77 4.74 13.93
C ALA A 272 20.98 3.43 13.76
N LEU A 273 21.13 2.74 12.62
CA LEU A 273 20.51 1.43 12.40
C LEU A 273 21.03 0.43 13.44
N ASP A 274 20.11 -0.11 14.22
CA ASP A 274 20.37 -1.26 15.06
C ASP A 274 20.04 -2.54 14.27
N GLU A 275 21.09 -3.18 13.72
CA GLU A 275 20.93 -4.41 12.94
C GLU A 275 20.46 -5.61 13.78
N GLU A 276 20.79 -5.63 15.07
CA GLU A 276 20.35 -6.71 15.97
C GLU A 276 18.83 -6.61 16.19
N LEU A 277 18.34 -5.42 16.53
CA LEU A 277 16.91 -5.15 16.66
C LEU A 277 16.15 -5.35 15.34
N LEU A 278 16.75 -4.95 14.20
CA LEU A 278 16.17 -5.19 12.88
C LEU A 278 15.92 -6.70 12.67
N MET A 279 16.93 -7.53 12.93
CA MET A 279 16.82 -8.99 12.77
C MET A 279 15.92 -9.64 13.82
N GLN A 280 15.85 -9.06 15.03
CA GLN A 280 14.89 -9.47 16.04
C GLN A 280 13.45 -9.27 15.53
N ILE A 281 13.12 -8.09 15.00
CA ILE A 281 11.78 -7.82 14.44
C ILE A 281 11.47 -8.72 13.25
N VAL A 282 12.44 -9.02 12.36
CA VAL A 282 12.25 -9.99 11.27
C VAL A 282 11.86 -11.37 11.81
N THR A 283 12.50 -11.80 12.90
CA THR A 283 12.20 -13.10 13.53
C THR A 283 10.84 -13.09 14.22
N GLU A 284 10.47 -11.97 14.86
CA GLU A 284 9.14 -11.77 15.43
C GLU A 284 8.04 -11.73 14.34
N LEU A 285 8.29 -11.12 13.18
CA LEU A 285 7.39 -11.13 12.03
C LEU A 285 7.13 -12.56 11.55
N GLU A 286 8.19 -13.35 11.39
CA GLU A 286 8.11 -14.75 10.97
C GLU A 286 7.35 -15.61 11.99
N ALA A 287 7.54 -15.36 13.29
CA ALA A 287 6.84 -16.08 14.35
C ALA A 287 5.35 -15.68 14.47
N ALA A 288 5.02 -14.40 14.29
CA ALA A 288 3.66 -13.89 14.43
C ALA A 288 2.79 -14.15 13.19
N LEU A 289 3.40 -14.30 12.01
CA LEU A 289 2.66 -14.43 10.75
C LEU A 289 1.67 -15.61 10.72
N PRO A 290 2.01 -16.84 11.17
CA PRO A 290 1.07 -17.97 11.22
C PRO A 290 -0.11 -17.75 12.16
N GLU A 291 0.04 -16.90 13.18
CA GLU A 291 -1.03 -16.57 14.12
C GLU A 291 -1.93 -15.45 13.58
N VAL A 292 -1.35 -14.39 12.98
CA VAL A 292 -2.09 -13.23 12.50
C VAL A 292 -2.78 -13.49 11.15
N HIS A 293 -2.14 -14.23 10.24
CA HIS A 293 -2.70 -14.48 8.92
C HIS A 293 -4.11 -15.13 8.93
N PRO A 294 -4.39 -16.19 9.70
CA PRO A 294 -5.72 -16.82 9.68
C PRO A 294 -6.82 -15.95 10.32
N GLU A 295 -6.47 -14.98 11.17
CA GLU A 295 -7.47 -14.20 11.90
C GLU A 295 -8.32 -13.30 11.00
N PRO A 296 -9.59 -13.09 11.36
CA PRO A 296 -10.43 -12.16 10.62
C PRO A 296 -9.91 -10.72 10.74
N LEU A 297 -10.11 -9.94 9.68
CA LEU A 297 -9.84 -8.50 9.64
C LEU A 297 -10.73 -7.73 10.64
N GLY A 298 -11.85 -8.33 11.04
CA GLY A 298 -12.81 -7.76 11.99
C GLY A 298 -13.86 -6.89 11.31
N PHE A 299 -14.08 -7.06 10.01
CA PHE A 299 -15.07 -6.32 9.23
C PHE A 299 -16.29 -7.15 8.84
N GLY A 300 -16.29 -8.46 9.17
CA GLY A 300 -17.35 -9.40 8.78
C GLY A 300 -17.20 -9.92 7.36
N GLU A 301 -15.99 -9.81 6.80
CA GLU A 301 -15.61 -10.19 5.44
C GLU A 301 -15.83 -11.68 5.15
N GLU A 302 -15.68 -12.54 6.15
CA GLU A 302 -15.86 -14.00 6.04
C GLU A 302 -17.26 -14.36 5.55
N ASN A 303 -18.29 -13.67 6.05
CA ASN A 303 -19.68 -13.90 5.67
C ASN A 303 -19.93 -13.56 4.18
N VAL A 304 -19.26 -12.50 3.70
CA VAL A 304 -19.39 -12.06 2.30
C VAL A 304 -18.68 -13.03 1.37
N VAL A 305 -17.46 -13.45 1.72
CA VAL A 305 -16.74 -14.47 0.97
C VAL A 305 -17.54 -15.76 0.90
N GLN A 306 -18.05 -16.27 2.01
CA GLN A 306 -18.86 -17.50 2.03
C GLN A 306 -20.13 -17.39 1.17
N ARG A 307 -20.81 -16.24 1.20
CA ARG A 307 -21.97 -15.99 0.35
C ARG A 307 -21.60 -16.03 -1.13
N LEU A 308 -20.58 -15.26 -1.54
CA LEU A 308 -20.17 -15.19 -2.94
C LEU A 308 -19.67 -16.54 -3.47
N LEU A 309 -18.93 -17.29 -2.65
CA LEU A 309 -18.51 -18.65 -3.00
C LEU A 309 -19.70 -19.57 -3.28
N LYS A 310 -20.74 -19.49 -2.45
CA LYS A 310 -21.97 -20.27 -2.65
C LYS A 310 -22.69 -19.87 -3.93
N ASP A 311 -22.74 -18.57 -4.23
CA ASP A 311 -23.40 -18.05 -5.43
C ASP A 311 -22.70 -18.54 -6.70
N VAL A 312 -21.35 -18.49 -6.75
CA VAL A 312 -20.55 -19.03 -7.87
C VAL A 312 -20.80 -20.52 -8.09
N ILE A 313 -20.77 -21.32 -7.02
CA ILE A 313 -21.01 -22.77 -7.10
C ILE A 313 -22.44 -23.08 -7.58
N THR A 314 -23.43 -22.30 -7.12
CA THR A 314 -24.85 -22.55 -7.47
C THR A 314 -25.15 -22.15 -8.91
N GLN A 315 -24.57 -21.04 -9.40
CA GLN A 315 -24.74 -20.60 -10.79
C GLN A 315 -24.12 -21.60 -11.78
N ASP A 316 -22.96 -22.17 -11.46
CA ASP A 316 -22.41 -23.25 -12.26
C ASP A 316 -23.35 -24.46 -12.21
N SER A 317 -23.93 -24.78 -11.04
CA SER A 317 -24.79 -25.96 -10.87
C SER A 317 -26.04 -26.02 -11.75
N ASP A 318 -26.57 -24.86 -12.10
CA ASP A 318 -27.74 -24.72 -12.98
C ASP A 318 -27.35 -24.63 -14.47
N SER A 319 -26.06 -24.42 -14.80
CA SER A 319 -25.59 -24.33 -16.19
C SER A 319 -25.50 -25.68 -16.91
N TYR A 320 -25.48 -26.80 -16.17
CA TYR A 320 -25.49 -28.16 -16.72
C TYR A 320 -26.90 -28.76 -16.85
N VAL A 321 -27.96 -27.99 -16.56
CA VAL A 321 -29.36 -28.44 -16.69
C VAL A 321 -30.03 -27.65 -17.82
N THR A 322 -29.49 -27.78 -19.04
CA THR A 322 -30.19 -27.32 -20.26
C THR A 322 -30.07 -28.39 -21.36
N ASP A 323 -31.21 -29.01 -21.67
CA ASP A 323 -31.59 -29.79 -22.84
C ASP A 323 -30.68 -30.92 -23.34
N SER A 324 -30.90 -32.11 -22.77
CA SER A 324 -30.73 -33.37 -23.49
C SER A 324 -32.11 -33.90 -23.90
N ASP A 325 -32.80 -33.18 -24.78
CA ASP A 325 -34.04 -33.65 -25.43
C ASP A 325 -33.74 -34.10 -26.87
N ASP A 326 -33.38 -35.38 -26.96
CA ASP A 326 -33.93 -36.40 -27.86
C ASP A 326 -34.44 -35.95 -29.26
N TYR A 327 -33.64 -36.21 -30.30
CA TYR A 327 -34.14 -36.47 -31.65
C TYR A 327 -33.43 -37.67 -32.28
N GLU A 328 -34.11 -38.81 -32.24
CA GLU A 328 -33.86 -40.01 -33.03
C GLU A 328 -34.01 -39.75 -34.56
N SER A 329 -32.90 -39.94 -35.30
CA SER A 329 -32.69 -40.62 -36.62
C SER A 329 -33.75 -40.56 -37.75
N PRO A 330 -33.39 -40.57 -39.07
CA PRO A 330 -32.41 -41.53 -39.62
C PRO A 330 -31.56 -41.12 -40.87
N VAL A 331 -30.61 -42.01 -41.13
CA VAL A 331 -29.67 -42.19 -42.25
C VAL A 331 -30.13 -41.83 -43.68
N SER A 332 -29.20 -41.30 -44.48
CA SER A 332 -29.05 -41.65 -45.91
C SER A 332 -27.62 -41.40 -46.41
N LEU A 333 -27.02 -42.44 -46.97
CA LEU A 333 -25.69 -42.51 -47.58
C LEU A 333 -25.66 -41.87 -48.98
N SER A 334 -24.56 -41.20 -49.31
CA SER A 334 -24.00 -41.21 -50.67
C SER A 334 -22.54 -40.74 -50.66
N ASP A 335 -21.66 -41.65 -51.09
CA ASP A 335 -20.27 -41.42 -51.49
C ASP A 335 -20.18 -40.53 -52.75
N GLU A 336 -19.06 -39.80 -52.88
CA GLU A 336 -18.10 -39.80 -54.01
C GLU A 336 -17.48 -38.42 -54.32
N SER A 337 -16.17 -38.35 -54.05
CA SER A 337 -15.07 -37.76 -54.86
C SER A 337 -15.05 -36.26 -55.25
N GLY A 338 -13.85 -35.68 -55.16
CA GLY A 338 -13.44 -34.54 -56.01
C GLY A 338 -12.53 -33.56 -55.28
N ALA A 339 -11.32 -33.40 -55.80
CA ALA A 339 -10.21 -32.66 -55.19
C ALA A 339 -10.17 -31.17 -55.59
N ASP A 340 -9.39 -30.44 -54.78
CA ASP A 340 -8.55 -29.28 -55.05
C ASP A 340 -9.11 -27.83 -55.07
N ASP A 341 -8.24 -27.00 -54.46
CA ASP A 341 -7.96 -25.56 -54.59
C ASP A 341 -8.64 -24.50 -53.69
N ASP A 342 -7.83 -24.10 -52.70
CA ASP A 342 -7.23 -22.76 -52.53
C ASP A 342 -7.74 -21.76 -51.47
N GLU A 343 -6.75 -21.34 -50.66
CA GLU A 343 -6.45 -20.02 -50.08
C GLU A 343 -7.49 -19.35 -49.15
N ASP A 344 -7.22 -19.31 -47.84
CA ASP A 344 -6.55 -18.19 -47.14
C ASP A 344 -6.92 -18.06 -45.66
N ASP A 345 -5.89 -17.72 -44.89
CA ASP A 345 -5.82 -16.95 -43.64
C ASP A 345 -6.46 -17.39 -42.29
N ASP A 346 -5.70 -16.98 -41.27
CA ASP A 346 -6.07 -16.67 -39.88
C ASP A 346 -6.05 -17.75 -38.77
N ASP A 347 -4.98 -17.62 -37.97
CA ASP A 347 -4.97 -17.45 -36.51
C ASP A 347 -5.43 -18.62 -35.63
N ALA A 348 -4.48 -19.51 -35.32
CA ALA A 348 -4.63 -20.52 -34.28
C ALA A 348 -4.33 -19.94 -32.89
N SER A 349 -5.29 -19.22 -32.30
CA SER A 349 -5.34 -18.99 -30.85
C SER A 349 -5.77 -20.29 -30.17
N SER A 350 -4.78 -21.07 -29.70
CA SER A 350 -5.03 -22.19 -28.78
C SER A 350 -5.51 -21.66 -27.42
N GLU A 351 -6.82 -21.49 -27.28
CA GLU A 351 -7.46 -21.34 -25.97
C GLU A 351 -7.28 -22.67 -25.22
N LYS A 352 -6.34 -22.66 -24.27
CA LYS A 352 -6.20 -23.73 -23.29
C LYS A 352 -7.40 -23.67 -22.34
N GLU A 353 -8.37 -24.55 -22.54
CA GLU A 353 -9.32 -25.01 -21.51
C GLU A 353 -8.58 -25.76 -20.38
N LEU A 354 -7.74 -25.06 -19.63
CA LEU A 354 -7.03 -25.59 -18.47
C LEU A 354 -7.08 -24.55 -17.34
N SER A 355 -8.20 -24.47 -16.61
CA SER A 355 -8.20 -23.94 -15.23
C SER A 355 -9.49 -24.18 -14.42
N ASN A 356 -10.67 -24.33 -15.04
CA ASN A 356 -11.93 -24.29 -14.28
C ASN A 356 -12.15 -25.50 -13.34
N GLU A 357 -11.77 -26.72 -13.72
CA GLU A 357 -11.97 -27.90 -12.87
C GLU A 357 -11.15 -27.86 -11.57
N ASN A 358 -9.92 -27.34 -11.61
CA ASN A 358 -9.03 -27.27 -10.45
C ASN A 358 -9.44 -26.16 -9.47
N VAL A 359 -10.09 -25.10 -9.98
CA VAL A 359 -10.69 -24.05 -9.15
C VAL A 359 -11.94 -24.60 -8.45
N LEU A 360 -12.83 -25.28 -9.17
CA LEU A 360 -14.02 -25.92 -8.59
C LEU A 360 -13.67 -26.95 -7.51
N GLU A 361 -12.64 -27.78 -7.73
CA GLU A 361 -12.20 -28.76 -6.74
C GLU A 361 -11.65 -28.08 -5.48
N LYS A 362 -10.88 -26.99 -5.61
CA LYS A 362 -10.44 -26.17 -4.46
C LYS A 362 -11.62 -25.51 -3.73
N LEU A 363 -12.59 -24.97 -4.47
CA LEU A 363 -13.79 -24.34 -3.92
C LEU A 363 -14.69 -25.34 -3.18
N MET A 364 -14.83 -26.56 -3.71
CA MET A 364 -15.59 -27.63 -3.07
C MET A 364 -14.88 -28.18 -1.81
N ASN A 365 -13.55 -28.26 -1.82
CA ASN A 365 -12.77 -28.75 -0.66
C ASN A 365 -12.82 -27.79 0.54
N LEU A 366 -12.99 -26.49 0.33
CA LEU A 366 -13.18 -25.50 1.41
C LEU A 366 -14.49 -25.72 2.19
N LYS A 367 -15.55 -26.24 1.55
CA LYS A 367 -16.84 -26.56 2.19
C LYS A 367 -16.75 -27.78 3.12
N LEU A 368 -15.76 -28.64 2.92
CA LEU A 368 -15.56 -29.86 3.72
C LEU A 368 -14.71 -29.63 4.98
N SER A 369 -14.07 -28.46 5.11
CA SER A 369 -13.19 -28.14 6.24
C SER A 369 -13.79 -27.14 7.25
N SER A 370 -15.02 -26.65 7.02
CA SER A 370 -15.84 -25.90 7.98
C SER A 370 -16.86 -26.81 8.65
#